data_AF-A0A7V5G6I2-F1
#
_entry.id   AF-A0A7V5G6I2-F1
#
_cell.length_a   1.000
_cell.length_b   1.000
_cell.length_c   1.000
_cell.angle_alpha   90.00
_cell.angle_beta   90.00
_cell.angle_gamma   90.00
#
_symmetry.space_group_name_H-M   'P 1'
#
loop_
_entity.id
_entity.type
_entity.pdbx_description
1 polymer ?
#
loop_
_entity_poly.entity_id
_entity_poly.type
_entity_poly.pdbx_seq_one_letter_code
_entity_poly.pdbx_strand_id
1 'polypeptide(L)'
;MILSPEILTIEILDTIFLIFGTVAFVLAVKISLRWDINSTTKSQYDLEKQSFLSATIIKYIFAIKIPLFLFFIFTLDKISNLLTGAMCAVGVVDATNYGTYLLILKVLNIYLFGLWLSIHYLDMKNPNLPYTKIKFEFFTIAYWFLIAEIVLEFIMFYSINIDK
;
A
#
# COMPACT_ATOMS: atom_id res chain seq x y z
N MET A 1 4.45 -24.04 2.22
CA MET A 1 4.29 -22.94 1.24
C MET A 1 3.32 -23.41 0.18
N ILE A 2 2.08 -22.96 0.26
CA ILE A 2 1.07 -23.25 -0.75
C ILE A 2 1.43 -22.42 -1.98
N LEU A 3 2.07 -23.03 -2.96
CA LEU A 3 2.44 -22.36 -4.20
C LEU A 3 1.21 -22.28 -5.15
N SER A 4 0.10 -21.74 -4.64
CA SER A 4 -1.06 -21.48 -5.49
C SER A 4 -0.77 -20.27 -6.37
N PRO A 5 -1.22 -20.28 -7.65
CA PRO A 5 -1.07 -19.12 -8.54
C PRO A 5 -1.62 -17.84 -7.94
N GLU A 6 -2.68 -17.93 -7.14
CA GLU A 6 -3.34 -16.82 -6.47
C GLU A 6 -2.44 -16.16 -5.42
N ILE A 7 -1.86 -16.94 -4.49
CA ILE A 7 -0.95 -16.41 -3.46
C ILE A 7 0.29 -15.80 -4.13
N LEU A 8 0.88 -16.49 -5.11
CA LEU A 8 2.03 -15.98 -5.85
C LEU A 8 1.74 -14.63 -6.52
N THR A 9 0.54 -14.46 -7.07
CA THR A 9 0.15 -13.20 -7.72
C THR A 9 0.12 -12.04 -6.72
N ILE A 10 -0.42 -12.27 -5.51
CA ILE A 10 -0.48 -11.23 -4.47
C ILE A 10 0.93 -10.87 -4.00
N GLU A 11 1.75 -11.86 -3.67
CA GLU A 11 3.13 -11.68 -3.20
C GLU A 11 4.03 -10.94 -4.21
N ILE A 12 3.88 -11.24 -5.51
CA ILE A 12 4.59 -10.55 -6.58
C ILE A 12 4.15 -9.08 -6.66
N LEU A 13 2.85 -8.80 -6.59
CA LEU A 13 2.32 -7.45 -6.63
C LEU A 13 2.77 -6.64 -5.40
N ASP A 14 2.75 -7.24 -4.22
CA ASP A 14 3.22 -6.63 -2.98
C ASP A 14 4.73 -6.33 -3.03
N THR A 15 5.53 -7.23 -3.61
CA THR A 15 6.95 -6.96 -3.88
C THR A 15 7.15 -5.77 -4.81
N ILE A 16 6.35 -5.67 -5.88
CA ILE A 16 6.37 -4.53 -6.81
C ILE A 16 5.98 -3.24 -6.06
N PHE A 17 4.96 -3.29 -5.21
CA PHE A 17 4.54 -2.15 -4.40
C PHE A 17 5.60 -1.71 -3.39
N LEU A 18 6.36 -2.64 -2.79
CA LEU A 18 7.51 -2.30 -1.97
C LEU A 18 8.59 -1.59 -2.79
N ILE A 19 8.97 -2.13 -3.96
CA ILE A 19 10.01 -1.52 -4.79
C ILE A 19 9.61 -0.09 -5.21
N PHE A 20 8.44 0.09 -5.79
CA PHE A 20 8.00 1.43 -6.22
C PHE A 20 7.66 2.34 -5.03
N GLY A 21 7.12 1.78 -3.94
CA GLY A 21 6.83 2.48 -2.70
C GLY A 21 8.09 3.03 -2.04
N THR A 22 9.19 2.25 -1.99
CA THR A 22 10.50 2.72 -1.48
C THR A 22 11.02 3.91 -2.30
N VAL A 23 10.92 3.84 -3.63
CA VAL A 23 11.33 4.95 -4.52
C VAL A 23 10.50 6.19 -4.23
N ALA A 24 9.18 6.05 -4.15
CA ALA A 24 8.29 7.16 -3.81
C ALA A 24 8.56 7.71 -2.41
N PHE A 25 8.90 6.86 -1.44
CA PHE A 25 9.23 7.23 -0.07
C PHE A 25 10.50 8.08 0.02
N VAL A 26 11.58 7.65 -0.65
CA VAL A 26 12.84 8.42 -0.70
C VAL A 26 12.60 9.80 -1.30
N LEU A 27 11.81 9.88 -2.38
CA LEU A 27 11.43 11.15 -2.99
C LEU A 27 10.53 11.99 -2.07
N ALA A 28 9.56 11.37 -1.39
CA ALA A 28 8.65 12.05 -0.47
C ALA A 28 9.39 12.70 0.70
N VAL A 29 10.34 11.99 1.32
CA VAL A 29 11.18 12.54 2.40
C VAL A 29 12.03 13.71 1.87
N LYS A 30 12.65 13.55 0.69
CA LYS A 30 13.43 14.62 0.07
C LYS A 30 12.61 15.87 -0.21
N ILE A 31 11.37 15.70 -0.71
CA ILE A 31 10.45 16.79 -1.03
C ILE A 31 9.98 17.47 0.25
N SER A 32 9.50 16.73 1.26
CA SER A 32 9.04 17.30 2.53
C SER A 32 10.10 18.21 3.18
N LEU A 33 11.37 17.78 3.19
CA LEU A 33 12.46 18.53 3.82
C LEU A 33 12.89 19.79 3.04
N ARG A 34 12.84 19.77 1.71
CA ARG A 34 13.46 20.81 0.86
C ARG A 34 12.48 21.66 0.07
N TRP A 35 11.18 21.38 0.15
CA TRP A 35 10.19 22.09 -0.62
C TRP A 35 10.09 23.56 -0.21
N ASP A 36 10.28 24.46 -1.17
CA ASP A 36 9.99 25.88 -1.04
C ASP A 36 9.33 26.40 -2.31
N ILE A 37 8.05 26.76 -2.21
CA ILE A 37 7.25 27.21 -3.35
C ILE A 37 7.65 28.58 -3.88
N ASN A 38 8.29 29.41 -3.04
CA ASN A 38 8.70 30.76 -3.45
C ASN A 38 10.10 30.76 -4.09
N SER A 39 10.81 29.64 -4.06
CA SER A 39 12.15 29.50 -4.62
C SER A 39 12.10 29.16 -6.10
N THR A 40 12.74 29.97 -6.95
CA THR A 40 12.84 29.73 -8.40
C THR A 40 14.16 29.09 -8.81
N THR A 41 14.80 28.35 -7.89
CA THR A 41 16.10 27.72 -8.12
C THR A 41 15.98 26.47 -8.99
N LYS A 42 17.05 26.13 -9.73
CA LYS A 42 17.10 24.89 -10.55
C LYS A 42 16.82 23.63 -9.73
N SER A 43 17.29 23.60 -8.48
CA SER A 43 17.01 22.51 -7.54
C SER A 43 15.53 22.35 -7.19
N GLN A 44 14.80 23.46 -7.07
CA GLN A 44 13.37 23.43 -6.80
C GLN A 44 12.58 22.91 -8.01
N TYR A 45 12.97 23.31 -9.22
CA TYR A 45 12.38 22.78 -10.44
C TYR A 45 12.57 21.25 -10.60
N ASP A 46 13.75 20.73 -10.20
CA ASP A 46 13.98 19.28 -10.18
C ASP A 46 13.13 18.56 -9.12
N LEU A 47 12.89 19.21 -7.96
CA LEU A 47 11.99 18.71 -6.93
C LEU A 47 10.52 18.67 -7.39
N GLU A 48 10.08 19.65 -8.17
CA GLU A 48 8.74 19.66 -8.78
C GLU A 48 8.54 18.47 -9.73
N LYS A 49 9.50 18.21 -10.63
CA LYS A 49 9.46 17.03 -11.50
C LYS A 49 9.42 15.72 -10.70
N GLN A 50 10.23 15.63 -9.65
CA GLN A 50 10.25 14.47 -8.75
C GLN A 50 8.94 14.31 -7.99
N SER A 51 8.28 15.42 -7.62
CA SER A 51 6.95 15.43 -7.01
C SER A 51 5.90 14.84 -7.94
N PHE A 52 5.90 15.20 -9.23
CA PHE A 52 5.00 14.59 -10.22
C PHE A 52 5.25 13.09 -10.40
N LEU A 53 6.51 12.66 -10.47
CA LEU A 53 6.87 11.24 -10.56
C LEU A 53 6.39 10.47 -9.32
N SER A 54 6.72 10.95 -8.13
CA SER A 54 6.33 10.32 -6.87
C SER A 54 4.81 10.24 -6.74
N ALA A 55 4.10 11.34 -6.99
CA ALA A 55 2.64 11.35 -6.95
C ALA A 55 2.01 10.38 -7.97
N THR A 56 2.64 10.17 -9.13
CA THR A 56 2.17 9.21 -10.14
C THR A 56 2.33 7.78 -9.64
N ILE A 57 3.50 7.43 -9.11
CA ILE A 57 3.76 6.10 -8.52
C ILE A 57 2.73 5.80 -7.42
N ILE A 58 2.53 6.74 -6.50
CA ILE A 58 1.62 6.60 -5.36
C ILE A 58 0.18 6.34 -5.85
N LYS A 59 -0.30 7.11 -6.84
CA LYS A 59 -1.64 6.89 -7.42
C LYS A 59 -1.81 5.49 -8.01
N TYR A 60 -0.83 4.98 -8.75
CA TYR A 60 -0.93 3.66 -9.37
C TYR A 60 -0.90 2.53 -8.35
N ILE A 61 -0.04 2.61 -7.33
CA ILE A 61 -0.04 1.63 -6.22
C ILE A 61 -1.45 1.57 -5.60
N PHE A 62 -2.07 2.73 -5.35
CA PHE A 62 -3.40 2.77 -4.72
C PHE A 62 -4.52 2.32 -5.64
N ALA A 63 -4.45 2.66 -6.94
CA ALA A 63 -5.42 2.22 -7.92
C ALA A 63 -5.47 0.69 -8.04
N ILE A 64 -4.31 0.01 -7.93
CA ILE A 64 -4.22 -1.45 -7.98
C ILE A 64 -4.54 -2.09 -6.62
N LYS A 65 -4.34 -1.38 -5.51
CA LYS A 65 -4.59 -1.94 -4.16
C LYS A 65 -6.06 -2.30 -3.91
N ILE A 66 -7.02 -1.54 -4.46
CA ILE A 66 -8.46 -1.84 -4.32
C ILE A 66 -8.83 -3.19 -4.96
N PRO A 67 -8.54 -3.44 -6.25
CA PRO A 67 -8.81 -4.75 -6.84
C PRO A 67 -7.96 -5.85 -6.19
N LEU A 68 -6.73 -5.56 -5.73
CA LEU A 68 -5.91 -6.53 -5.01
C LEU A 68 -6.55 -6.96 -3.68
N PHE A 69 -7.20 -6.04 -2.96
CA PHE A 69 -7.93 -6.38 -1.74
C PHE A 69 -9.10 -7.32 -2.01
N LEU A 70 -9.87 -7.09 -3.08
CA LEU A 70 -10.93 -8.01 -3.48
C LEU A 70 -10.37 -9.37 -3.90
N PHE A 71 -9.25 -9.37 -4.63
CA PHE A 71 -8.55 -10.59 -5.02
C PHE A 71 -8.02 -11.37 -3.81
N PHE A 72 -7.53 -10.68 -2.78
CA PHE A 72 -7.13 -11.29 -1.51
C PHE A 72 -8.29 -12.02 -0.83
N ILE A 73 -9.49 -11.41 -0.75
CA ILE A 73 -10.68 -12.06 -0.18
C ILE A 73 -11.04 -13.32 -0.99
N PHE A 74 -11.01 -13.23 -2.32
CA PHE A 74 -11.25 -14.38 -3.21
C PHE A 74 -10.22 -15.50 -3.00
N THR A 75 -8.95 -15.15 -2.83
CA THR A 75 -7.88 -16.11 -2.54
C THR A 75 -8.13 -16.82 -1.20
N LEU A 76 -8.54 -16.10 -0.16
CA LEU A 76 -8.90 -16.70 1.13
C LEU A 76 -10.09 -17.67 1.01
N ASP A 77 -11.12 -17.31 0.23
CA ASP A 77 -12.27 -18.18 -0.01
C ASP A 77 -11.89 -19.47 -0.76
N LYS A 78 -10.95 -19.38 -1.72
CA LYS A 78 -10.40 -20.57 -2.36
C LYS A 78 -9.61 -21.46 -1.41
N ILE A 79 -8.80 -20.84 -0.54
CA ILE A 79 -7.96 -21.55 0.45
C ILE A 79 -8.83 -22.21 1.53
N SER A 80 -10.04 -21.70 1.81
CA SER A 80 -10.90 -22.27 2.85
C SER A 80 -11.22 -23.75 2.60
N ASN A 81 -11.39 -24.15 1.33
CA ASN A 81 -11.62 -25.54 0.95
C ASN A 81 -10.44 -26.48 1.28
N LEU A 82 -9.25 -25.94 1.54
CA LEU A 82 -8.04 -26.70 1.88
C LEU A 82 -7.81 -26.78 3.40
N LEU A 83 -8.51 -25.96 4.20
CA LEU A 83 -8.36 -25.92 5.65
C LEU A 83 -9.52 -26.63 6.33
N THR A 84 -9.20 -27.55 7.24
CA THR A 84 -10.19 -28.21 8.10
C THR A 84 -10.83 -27.15 9.02
N GLY A 85 -12.17 -27.05 8.99
CA GLY A 85 -12.92 -26.08 9.80
C GLY A 85 -13.11 -24.69 9.18
N ALA A 86 -12.57 -24.41 7.99
CA ALA A 86 -12.80 -23.14 7.28
C ALA A 86 -13.85 -23.30 6.16
N MET A 87 -15.11 -22.93 6.41
CA MET A 87 -16.17 -23.01 5.38
C MET A 87 -16.15 -21.87 4.35
N CYS A 88 -15.51 -20.74 4.68
CA CYS A 88 -15.42 -19.55 3.84
C CYS A 88 -14.15 -18.75 4.17
N ALA A 89 -13.90 -17.66 3.44
CA ALA A 89 -12.79 -16.74 3.71
C ALA A 89 -12.65 -16.30 5.18
N VAL A 90 -13.76 -16.02 5.88
CA VAL A 90 -13.75 -15.62 7.30
C VAL A 90 -13.17 -16.72 8.19
N GLY A 91 -13.46 -17.98 7.88
CA GLY A 91 -12.89 -19.11 8.61
C GLY A 91 -11.37 -19.22 8.46
N VAL A 92 -10.82 -18.82 7.31
CA VAL A 92 -9.35 -18.79 7.09
C VAL A 92 -8.70 -17.65 7.89
N VAL A 93 -9.37 -16.50 7.96
CA VAL A 93 -8.92 -15.35 8.75
C VAL A 93 -8.88 -15.69 10.23
N ASP A 94 -9.88 -16.40 10.74
CA ASP A 94 -9.98 -16.79 12.17
C ASP A 94 -9.03 -17.94 12.52
N ALA A 95 -8.82 -18.88 11.60
CA ALA A 95 -7.88 -19.99 11.78
C ALA A 95 -6.41 -19.55 11.78
N THR A 96 -6.09 -18.34 11.31
CA THR A 96 -4.71 -17.82 11.25
C THR A 96 -4.47 -16.77 12.33
N ASN A 97 -3.40 -16.92 13.12
CA ASN A 97 -3.09 -16.03 14.24
C ASN A 97 -3.03 -14.52 13.88
N TYR A 98 -2.69 -14.20 12.64
CA TYR A 98 -2.52 -12.83 12.15
C TYR A 98 -3.62 -12.37 11.18
N GLY A 99 -4.55 -13.24 10.80
CA GLY A 99 -5.53 -12.95 9.74
C GLY A 99 -6.40 -11.73 10.07
N THR A 100 -6.97 -11.69 11.28
CA THR A 100 -7.84 -10.58 11.71
C THR A 100 -7.10 -9.25 11.73
N TYR A 101 -5.86 -9.24 12.25
CA TYR A 101 -5.02 -8.04 12.27
C TYR A 101 -4.66 -7.57 10.85
N LEU A 102 -4.35 -8.49 9.95
CA LEU A 102 -4.05 -8.19 8.55
C LEU A 102 -5.26 -7.56 7.84
N LEU A 103 -6.47 -8.10 8.06
CA LEU A 103 -7.69 -7.58 7.44
C LEU A 103 -7.96 -6.14 7.91
N ILE A 104 -7.87 -5.89 9.22
CA ILE A 104 -8.01 -4.53 9.79
C ILE A 104 -6.97 -3.59 9.17
N LEU A 105 -5.72 -4.03 9.06
CA LEU A 105 -4.64 -3.22 8.50
C LEU A 105 -4.83 -2.91 7.02
N LYS A 106 -5.30 -3.88 6.21
CA LYS A 106 -5.65 -3.69 4.79
C LYS A 106 -6.74 -2.64 4.62
N VAL A 107 -7.82 -2.73 5.40
CA VAL A 107 -8.90 -1.74 5.37
C VAL A 107 -8.40 -0.36 5.78
N LEU A 108 -7.64 -0.28 6.87
CA LEU A 108 -7.07 0.98 7.35
C LEU A 108 -6.15 1.62 6.31
N ASN A 109 -5.31 0.84 5.63
CA ASN A 109 -4.45 1.33 4.56
C ASN A 109 -5.25 1.90 3.38
N ILE A 110 -6.34 1.24 2.96
CA ILE A 110 -7.22 1.76 1.90
C ILE A 110 -7.79 3.13 2.29
N TYR A 111 -8.20 3.31 3.56
CA TYR A 111 -8.67 4.61 4.06
C TYR A 111 -7.58 5.68 4.06
N LEU A 112 -6.38 5.36 4.58
CA LEU A 112 -5.24 6.29 4.56
C LEU A 112 -4.95 6.75 3.12
N PHE A 113 -4.99 5.84 2.16
CA PHE A 113 -4.75 6.16 0.77
C PHE A 113 -5.86 6.99 0.12
N GLY A 114 -7.12 6.76 0.49
CA GLY A 114 -8.24 7.62 0.11
C GLY A 114 -8.06 9.07 0.61
N LEU A 115 -7.57 9.24 1.84
CA LEU A 115 -7.24 10.56 2.38
C LEU A 115 -6.10 11.22 1.60
N TRP A 116 -5.02 10.48 1.31
CA TRP A 116 -3.92 11.00 0.51
C TRP A 116 -4.38 11.46 -0.89
N LEU A 117 -5.22 10.66 -1.56
CA LEU A 117 -5.74 11.01 -2.88
C LEU A 117 -6.62 12.27 -2.83
N SER A 118 -7.39 12.44 -1.76
CA SER A 118 -8.21 13.64 -1.53
C SER A 118 -7.34 14.89 -1.35
N ILE A 119 -6.26 14.79 -0.56
CA ILE A 119 -5.28 15.89 -0.41
C ILE A 119 -4.62 16.20 -1.76
N HIS A 120 -4.17 15.17 -2.49
CA HIS A 120 -3.55 15.34 -3.80
C HIS A 120 -4.50 16.01 -4.81
N TYR A 121 -5.78 15.68 -4.78
CA TYR A 121 -6.80 16.32 -5.62
C TYR A 121 -7.00 17.80 -5.29
N LEU A 122 -7.06 18.15 -4.01
CA LEU A 122 -7.16 19.55 -3.56
C LEU A 122 -5.90 20.35 -3.89
N ASP A 123 -4.73 19.73 -3.76
CA ASP A 123 -3.45 20.34 -4.09
C ASP A 123 -3.39 20.70 -5.59
N MET A 124 -3.77 19.77 -6.47
CA MET A 124 -3.74 19.96 -7.92
C MET A 124 -4.73 21.02 -8.43
N LYS A 125 -5.76 21.36 -7.65
CA LYS A 125 -6.69 22.45 -7.99
C LYS A 125 -6.10 23.84 -7.77
N ASN A 126 -5.08 23.95 -6.93
CA ASN A 126 -4.49 25.22 -6.54
C ASN A 126 -3.17 25.43 -7.30
N PRO A 127 -3.01 26.53 -8.05
CA PRO A 127 -1.75 26.84 -8.76
C PRO A 127 -0.54 26.91 -7.83
N ASN A 128 -0.77 27.32 -6.57
CA ASN A 128 0.27 27.51 -5.56
C ASN A 128 0.58 26.23 -4.76
N LEU A 129 0.10 25.04 -5.17
CA LEU A 129 0.40 23.72 -4.59
C LEU A 129 0.65 23.72 -3.05
N PRO A 130 -0.26 24.30 -2.24
CA PRO A 130 0.01 24.62 -0.85
C PRO A 130 0.13 23.36 0.03
N TYR A 131 -0.44 22.24 -0.41
CA TYR A 131 -0.49 20.98 0.35
C TYR A 131 0.61 20.00 -0.06
N THR A 132 1.58 20.42 -0.88
CA THR A 132 2.65 19.51 -1.35
C THR A 132 3.50 18.96 -0.21
N LYS A 133 3.84 19.75 0.82
CA LYS A 133 4.56 19.21 1.99
C LYS A 133 3.72 18.19 2.75
N ILE A 134 2.50 18.57 3.10
CA ILE A 134 1.57 17.78 3.91
C ILE A 134 1.27 16.43 3.24
N LYS A 135 1.02 16.40 1.92
CA LYS A 135 0.73 15.14 1.22
C LYS A 135 1.92 14.17 1.25
N PHE A 136 3.16 14.66 1.14
CA PHE A 136 4.34 13.79 1.15
C PHE A 136 4.73 13.35 2.56
N GLU A 137 4.55 14.21 3.57
CA GLU A 137 4.70 13.82 4.99
C GLU A 137 3.68 12.75 5.38
N PHE A 138 2.43 12.92 4.95
CA PHE A 138 1.40 11.91 5.15
C PHE A 138 1.76 10.58 4.47
N PHE A 139 2.30 10.64 3.24
CA PHE A 139 2.76 9.42 2.54
C PHE A 139 3.92 8.73 3.27
N THR A 140 4.85 9.48 3.87
CA THR A 140 5.93 8.90 4.69
C THR A 140 5.38 8.04 5.82
N ILE A 141 4.31 8.48 6.48
CA ILE A 141 3.64 7.70 7.54
C ILE A 141 2.90 6.51 6.92
N ALA A 142 2.12 6.73 5.87
CA ALA A 142 1.32 5.68 5.22
C ALA A 142 2.20 4.56 4.61
N TYR A 143 3.43 4.88 4.22
CA TYR A 143 4.40 3.90 3.73
C TYR A 143 4.82 2.89 4.80
N TRP A 144 4.95 3.28 6.07
CA TRP A 144 5.22 2.33 7.15
C TRP A 144 4.06 1.37 7.38
N PHE A 145 2.82 1.86 7.26
CA PHE A 145 1.64 1.01 7.29
C PHE A 145 1.58 0.06 6.09
N LEU A 146 2.06 0.47 4.92
CA LEU A 146 2.20 -0.40 3.74
C LEU A 146 3.20 -1.54 4.00
N ILE A 147 4.38 -1.24 4.56
CA ILE A 147 5.36 -2.27 4.93
C ILE A 147 4.74 -3.25 5.95
N ALA A 148 4.11 -2.73 6.99
CA ALA A 148 3.52 -3.56 8.03
C ALA A 148 2.47 -4.52 7.47
N GLU A 149 1.66 -4.07 6.51
CA GLU A 149 0.68 -4.92 5.82
C GLU A 149 1.35 -6.06 5.06
N ILE A 150 2.35 -5.75 4.23
CA ILE A 150 3.02 -6.74 3.38
C ILE A 150 3.77 -7.77 4.24
N VAL A 151 4.43 -7.32 5.31
CA VAL A 151 5.11 -8.22 6.25
C VAL A 151 4.12 -9.15 6.96
N LEU A 152 2.99 -8.62 7.43
CA LEU A 152 1.96 -9.43 8.08
C LEU A 152 1.31 -10.41 7.11
N GLU A 153 1.11 -10.01 5.86
CA GLU A 153 0.59 -10.89 4.81
C GLU A 153 1.53 -12.07 4.57
N PHE A 154 2.82 -11.80 4.37
CA PHE A 154 3.82 -12.83 4.18
C PHE A 154 3.89 -13.80 5.37
N ILE A 155 3.86 -13.27 6.60
CA ILE A 155 3.82 -14.09 7.83
C ILE A 155 2.54 -14.93 7.88
N MET A 156 1.38 -14.37 7.54
CA MET A 156 0.11 -15.08 7.53
C MET A 156 0.18 -16.26 6.55
N PHE A 157 0.53 -16.04 5.28
CA PHE A 157 0.59 -17.11 4.28
C PHE A 157 1.66 -18.16 4.61
N TYR A 158 2.78 -17.76 5.22
CA TYR A 158 3.80 -18.71 5.69
C TYR A 158 3.31 -19.56 6.86
N SER A 159 2.48 -19.01 7.74
CA SER A 159 1.94 -19.73 8.91
C SER A 159 0.90 -20.80 8.58
N ILE A 160 0.32 -20.75 7.38
CA ILE A 160 -0.66 -21.74 6.92
C ILE A 160 0.06 -23.07 6.65
N ASN A 161 -0.08 -24.02 7.57
CA ASN A 161 0.32 -25.42 7.40
C ASN A 161 -0.91 -26.27 7.08
N ILE A 162 -0.85 -27.05 6.00
CA ILE A 162 -1.94 -27.95 5.56
C ILE A 162 -1.95 -29.29 6.34
N ASP A 163 -0.96 -29.55 7.21
CA ASP A 163 -0.78 -30.86 7.87
C ASP A 163 -1.52 -31.02 9.23
N LYS A 164 -2.71 -30.43 9.42
CA LYS A 164 -3.58 -30.74 10.58
C LYS A 164 -5.04 -30.99 10.22
#